data_AF-A0A183DDX1-F1
#
_entry.id   AF-A0A183DDX1-F1
#
_cell.length_a   1.000
_cell.length_b   1.000
_cell.length_c   1.000
_cell.angle_alpha   90.00
_cell.angle_beta   90.00
_cell.angle_gamma   90.00
#
_symmetry.space_group_name_H-M   'P 1'
#
loop_
_entity.id
_entity.type
_entity.pdbx_description
1 polymer ?
#
loop_
_entity_poly.entity_id
_entity_poly.type
_entity_poly.pdbx_seq_one_letter_code
_entity_poly.pdbx_strand_id
1 'polypeptide(L)'
;LTEEELELVTLELYERGSYSPSYGDEKETMPGIEILDELEDAKKRKEMMDEADNAAVASSSLGLSLAEKEMELIARKGMTDDEATFSVEAPLEAQTFLWSEKYRPRKPRYFNRVHTGFEWNKYNQTHYDMDNPPPKIVQGYRFNIFYPDLLDVTQTPTFTVTPCDDPDFAVIRFHAGPPYEDIAFKCVNREWEISHKHGYKCQFANGIFQLWFFFKRYRYRR
;
A
#
# COMPACT_ATOMS: atom_id res chain seq x y z
N LEU A 1 -27.68 47.99 15.46
CA LEU A 1 -28.13 48.41 14.13
C LEU A 1 -29.49 47.79 13.89
N THR A 2 -30.48 48.60 13.54
CA THR A 2 -31.73 48.11 12.96
C THR A 2 -31.48 47.58 11.55
N GLU A 3 -32.41 46.81 10.99
CA GLU A 3 -32.29 46.19 9.66
C GLU A 3 -32.09 47.25 8.56
N GLU A 4 -32.84 48.36 8.64
CA GLU A 4 -32.73 49.51 7.73
C GLU A 4 -31.36 50.21 7.81
N GLU A 5 -30.77 50.31 9.01
CA GLU A 5 -29.43 50.86 9.18
C GLU A 5 -28.36 49.95 8.57
N LEU A 6 -28.58 48.62 8.61
CA LEU A 6 -27.68 47.64 8.00
C LEU A 6 -27.73 47.70 6.47
N GLU A 7 -28.92 47.85 5.90
CA GLU A 7 -29.11 48.01 4.45
C GLU A 7 -28.44 49.28 3.91
N LEU A 8 -28.56 50.40 4.63
CA LEU A 8 -27.89 51.64 4.25
C LEU A 8 -26.36 51.52 4.29
N VAL A 9 -25.81 50.91 5.35
CA VAL A 9 -24.36 50.71 5.48
C VAL A 9 -23.82 49.77 4.41
N THR A 10 -24.57 48.73 4.07
CA THR A 10 -24.17 47.78 3.01
C THR A 10 -24.19 48.46 1.63
N LEU A 11 -25.23 49.23 1.29
CA LEU A 11 -25.26 50.00 0.04
C LEU A 11 -24.12 51.01 -0.05
N GLU A 12 -23.79 51.71 1.03
CA GLU A 12 -22.71 52.69 1.05
C GLU A 12 -21.32 52.03 0.91
N LEU A 13 -21.12 50.86 1.52
CA LEU A 13 -19.91 50.04 1.32
C LEU A 13 -19.81 49.47 -0.10
N TYR A 14 -20.95 49.12 -0.71
CA TYR A 14 -21.01 48.68 -2.09
C TYR A 14 -20.61 49.80 -3.06
N GLU A 15 -21.13 51.01 -2.89
CA GLU A 15 -20.78 52.14 -3.75
C GLU A 15 -19.30 52.53 -3.65
N ARG A 16 -18.66 52.31 -2.50
CA ARG A 16 -17.25 52.63 -2.27
C ARG A 16 -16.24 51.71 -2.95
N GLY A 17 -16.63 50.50 -3.36
CA GLY A 17 -15.66 49.54 -3.89
C GLY A 17 -16.23 48.24 -4.44
N SER A 18 -17.55 48.15 -4.66
CA SER A 18 -18.25 46.95 -5.13
C SER A 18 -17.93 45.69 -4.30
N TYR A 19 -17.67 45.85 -3.00
CA TYR A 19 -17.14 44.81 -2.10
C TYR A 19 -15.85 44.13 -2.57
N SER A 20 -15.17 44.69 -3.56
CA SER A 20 -13.89 44.19 -4.03
C SER A 20 -12.79 44.71 -3.08
N PRO A 21 -11.88 43.83 -2.61
CA PRO A 21 -10.73 44.25 -1.82
C PRO A 21 -9.89 45.28 -2.60
N SER A 22 -9.47 46.36 -1.94
CA SER A 22 -8.51 47.29 -2.53
C SER A 22 -7.13 46.63 -2.56
N TYR A 23 -6.44 46.71 -3.70
CA TYR A 23 -5.04 46.29 -3.79
C TYR A 23 -4.18 47.23 -2.92
N GLY A 24 -3.55 46.67 -1.89
CA GLY A 24 -2.58 47.38 -1.05
C GLY A 24 -1.24 47.56 -1.75
N ASP A 25 -0.45 48.52 -1.30
CA ASP A 25 0.87 48.80 -1.84
C ASP A 25 1.91 47.80 -1.28
N GLU A 26 3.05 47.62 -1.96
CA GLU A 26 4.08 46.64 -1.56
C GLU A 26 4.63 46.87 -0.13
N LYS A 27 4.47 48.09 0.38
CA LYS A 27 4.91 48.48 1.73
C LYS A 27 3.92 48.11 2.83
N GLU A 28 2.69 47.75 2.47
CA GLU A 28 1.63 47.35 3.39
C GLU A 28 1.56 45.83 3.58
N THR A 29 2.34 45.06 2.82
CA THR A 29 2.43 43.62 3.02
C THR A 29 3.03 43.28 4.38
N MET A 30 2.46 42.28 5.04
CA MET A 30 2.99 41.83 6.33
C MET A 30 4.44 41.35 6.20
N PRO A 31 5.31 41.65 7.18
CA PRO A 31 6.71 41.22 7.16
C PRO A 31 6.80 39.70 7.01
N GLY A 32 7.54 39.23 5.99
CA GLY A 32 7.75 37.80 5.70
C GLY A 32 6.91 37.23 4.56
N ILE A 33 6.03 38.03 3.93
CA ILE A 33 5.35 37.66 2.69
C ILE A 33 6.21 38.14 1.51
N GLU A 34 6.81 37.22 0.76
CA GLU A 34 7.48 37.52 -0.51
C GLU A 34 6.42 37.78 -1.59
N ILE A 35 6.45 38.99 -2.18
CA ILE A 35 5.64 39.31 -3.35
C ILE A 35 6.33 38.67 -4.55
N LEU A 36 5.74 37.62 -5.09
CA LEU A 36 6.25 36.89 -6.25
C LEU A 36 5.62 37.47 -7.52
N ASP A 37 6.44 37.76 -8.54
CA ASP A 37 5.95 38.11 -9.87
C ASP A 37 5.17 36.92 -10.48
N GLU A 38 4.23 37.18 -11.39
CA GLU A 38 3.39 36.13 -11.99
C GLU A 38 4.24 35.02 -12.65
N LEU A 39 5.36 35.41 -13.24
CA LEU A 39 6.33 34.48 -13.83
C LEU A 39 7.11 33.67 -12.79
N GLU A 40 7.44 34.27 -11.65
CA GLU A 40 8.13 33.58 -10.56
C GLU A 40 7.20 32.63 -9.80
N ASP A 41 5.95 33.02 -9.54
CA ASP A 41 4.93 32.15 -8.94
C ASP A 41 4.64 30.94 -9.84
N ALA A 42 4.50 31.16 -11.15
CA ALA A 42 4.32 30.07 -12.11
C ALA A 42 5.51 29.10 -12.13
N LYS A 43 6.74 29.62 -12.02
CA LYS A 43 7.96 28.81 -11.95
C LYS A 43 8.06 28.03 -10.64
N LYS A 44 7.81 28.67 -9.49
CA LYS A 44 7.83 28.05 -8.16
C LYS A 44 6.74 26.98 -8.02
N ARG A 45 5.56 27.21 -8.61
CA ARG A 45 4.48 26.21 -8.69
C ARG A 45 4.87 25.01 -9.55
N LYS A 46 5.51 25.25 -10.69
CA LYS A 46 6.01 24.17 -11.56
C LYS A 46 7.12 23.37 -10.87
N GLU A 47 8.05 24.04 -10.21
CA GLU A 47 9.09 23.40 -9.39
C GLU A 47 8.49 22.58 -8.25
N MET A 48 7.47 23.08 -7.54
CA MET A 48 6.78 22.30 -6.51
C MET A 48 5.99 21.10 -7.08
N MET A 49 5.39 21.23 -8.27
CA MET A 49 4.77 20.09 -8.97
C MET A 49 5.82 19.05 -9.38
N ASP A 50 6.93 19.48 -9.98
CA ASP A 50 8.03 18.61 -10.38
C ASP A 50 8.72 17.96 -9.16
N GLU A 51 8.82 18.66 -8.02
CA GLU A 51 9.33 18.15 -6.75
C GLU A 51 8.34 17.16 -6.11
N ALA A 52 7.03 17.42 -6.17
CA ALA A 52 5.99 16.52 -5.68
C ALA A 52 5.87 15.26 -6.56
N ASP A 53 5.99 15.40 -7.88
CA ASP A 53 6.05 14.30 -8.82
C ASP A 53 7.37 13.53 -8.66
N ASN A 54 8.51 14.20 -8.46
CA ASN A 54 9.76 13.53 -8.08
C ASN A 54 9.69 12.89 -6.70
N ALA A 55 8.94 13.43 -5.74
CA ALA A 55 8.73 12.84 -4.43
C ALA A 55 7.78 11.62 -4.51
N ALA A 56 6.77 11.66 -5.37
CA ALA A 56 5.88 10.53 -5.66
C ALA A 56 6.61 9.43 -6.47
N VAL A 57 7.47 9.83 -7.41
CA VAL A 57 8.38 8.94 -8.16
C VAL A 57 9.50 8.44 -7.24
N ALA A 58 9.97 9.21 -6.25
CA ALA A 58 10.92 8.75 -5.24
C ALA A 58 10.28 7.78 -4.24
N SER A 59 9.02 8.01 -3.85
CA SER A 59 8.22 7.08 -3.07
C SER A 59 7.93 5.77 -3.80
N SER A 60 7.90 5.78 -5.14
CA SER A 60 7.68 4.56 -5.93
C SER A 60 8.96 3.92 -6.49
N SER A 61 10.08 4.65 -6.66
CA SER A 61 11.26 4.14 -7.39
C SER A 61 12.64 4.54 -6.85
N LEU A 62 12.77 5.45 -5.87
CA LEU A 62 14.08 6.01 -5.49
C LEU A 62 14.39 6.13 -3.98
N GLY A 63 13.78 5.28 -3.16
CA GLY A 63 14.18 5.08 -1.75
C GLY A 63 14.80 3.72 -1.45
N LEU A 64 15.10 2.89 -2.46
CA LEU A 64 15.67 1.56 -2.23
C LEU A 64 17.18 1.68 -1.99
N SER A 65 17.61 1.47 -0.75
CA SER A 65 18.98 1.07 -0.39
C SER A 65 19.47 -0.04 -1.34
N LEU A 66 20.77 -0.10 -1.61
CA LEU A 66 21.36 -1.19 -2.41
C LEU A 66 20.89 -2.56 -1.92
N ALA A 67 20.80 -2.74 -0.59
CA ALA A 67 20.28 -3.94 0.02
C ALA A 67 18.81 -4.20 -0.34
N GLU A 68 17.98 -3.17 -0.40
CA GLU A 68 16.57 -3.32 -0.73
C GLU A 68 16.34 -3.62 -2.23
N LYS A 69 17.14 -3.04 -3.14
CA LYS A 69 17.10 -3.39 -4.57
C LYS A 69 17.51 -4.85 -4.80
N GLU A 70 18.53 -5.31 -4.08
CA GLU A 70 18.96 -6.71 -4.12
C GLU A 70 17.88 -7.65 -3.59
N MET A 71 17.25 -7.29 -2.46
CA MET A 71 16.15 -8.06 -1.88
C MET A 71 14.95 -8.17 -2.84
N GLU A 72 14.57 -7.08 -3.50
CA GLU A 72 13.52 -7.10 -4.52
C GLU A 72 13.93 -7.96 -5.71
N LEU A 73 15.17 -7.87 -6.18
CA LEU A 73 15.67 -8.69 -7.28
C LEU A 73 15.68 -10.18 -6.93
N ILE A 74 16.07 -10.53 -5.70
CA ILE A 74 15.98 -11.89 -5.16
C ILE A 74 14.53 -12.36 -5.12
N ALA A 75 13.61 -11.50 -4.64
CA ALA A 75 12.19 -11.82 -4.59
C ALA A 75 11.56 -11.89 -5.99
N ARG A 76 12.09 -11.17 -6.99
CA ARG A 76 11.67 -11.18 -8.40
C ARG A 76 12.25 -12.38 -9.17
N LYS A 77 13.38 -12.91 -8.74
CA LYS A 77 14.02 -14.10 -9.34
C LYS A 77 13.08 -15.31 -9.23
N GLY A 78 12.77 -15.93 -10.37
CA GLY A 78 11.87 -17.09 -10.43
C GLY A 78 10.38 -16.74 -10.55
N MET A 79 10.03 -15.58 -11.13
CA MET A 79 8.64 -15.32 -11.56
C MET A 79 8.33 -16.18 -12.78
N THR A 80 7.40 -17.11 -12.60
CA THR A 80 6.82 -17.92 -13.67
C THR A 80 5.57 -17.23 -14.23
N ASP A 81 5.15 -17.57 -15.44
CA ASP A 81 3.98 -16.96 -16.12
C ASP A 81 2.66 -17.09 -15.33
N ASP A 82 2.57 -18.12 -14.47
CA ASP A 82 1.42 -18.37 -13.58
C ASP A 82 1.39 -17.49 -12.31
N GLU A 83 2.42 -16.67 -12.08
CA GLU A 83 2.54 -15.80 -10.90
C GLU A 83 2.32 -14.34 -11.26
N ALA A 84 1.39 -13.68 -10.57
CA ALA A 84 1.13 -12.25 -10.70
C ALA A 84 1.48 -11.51 -9.39
N THR A 85 1.90 -10.24 -9.49
CA THR A 85 2.12 -9.39 -8.30
C THR A 85 0.79 -9.13 -7.59
N PHE A 86 0.81 -9.21 -6.26
CA PHE A 86 -0.36 -9.04 -5.41
C PHE A 86 -0.12 -7.93 -4.38
N SER A 87 -1.01 -6.95 -4.28
CA SER A 87 -0.84 -5.77 -3.41
C SER A 87 -2.12 -5.32 -2.70
N VAL A 88 -3.13 -6.18 -2.59
CA VAL A 88 -4.41 -5.83 -1.94
C VAL A 88 -4.27 -5.90 -0.42
N GLU A 89 -3.93 -4.76 0.19
CA GLU A 89 -3.90 -4.60 1.64
C GLU A 89 -5.33 -4.58 2.23
N ALA A 90 -5.48 -5.18 3.41
CA ALA A 90 -6.69 -5.05 4.22
C ALA A 90 -6.52 -3.88 5.21
N PRO A 91 -7.51 -3.00 5.37
CA PRO A 91 -7.43 -1.90 6.33
C PRO A 91 -7.31 -2.47 7.75
N LEU A 92 -6.31 -2.02 8.49
CA LEU A 92 -6.12 -2.31 9.90
C LEU A 92 -6.53 -1.07 10.72
N GLU A 93 -7.09 -1.30 11.91
CA GLU A 93 -7.31 -0.22 12.87
C GLU A 93 -5.98 0.43 13.26
N ALA A 94 -6.00 1.75 13.50
CA ALA A 94 -4.82 2.51 13.86
C ALA A 94 -4.20 1.93 15.14
N GLN A 95 -2.97 1.43 15.04
CA GLN A 95 -2.28 0.79 16.15
C GLN A 95 -1.54 1.85 16.97
N THR A 96 -1.96 2.07 18.22
CA THR A 96 -1.24 2.93 19.15
C THR A 96 -0.15 2.13 19.86
N PHE A 97 1.10 2.32 19.46
CA PHE A 97 2.24 1.62 20.05
C PHE A 97 2.92 2.45 21.14
N LEU A 98 3.24 1.82 22.27
CA LEU A 98 4.00 2.46 23.37
C LEU A 98 5.38 2.96 22.93
N TRP A 99 5.95 2.38 21.86
CA TRP A 99 7.25 2.76 21.31
C TRP A 99 7.17 3.89 20.27
N SER A 100 5.97 4.31 19.85
CA SER A 100 5.77 5.31 18.78
C SER A 100 6.37 6.68 19.10
N GLU A 101 6.54 7.00 20.39
CA GLU A 101 7.23 8.21 20.85
C GLU A 101 8.75 8.15 20.64
N LYS A 102 9.33 6.94 20.67
CA LYS A 102 10.79 6.72 20.56
C LYS A 102 11.24 6.47 19.13
N TYR A 103 10.41 5.81 18.33
CA TYR A 103 10.70 5.49 16.93
C TYR A 103 9.50 5.84 16.07
N ARG A 104 9.74 6.48 14.92
CA ARG A 104 8.66 6.74 13.95
C ARG A 104 8.17 5.39 13.39
N PRO A 105 6.88 5.05 13.56
CA PRO A 105 6.30 3.87 12.93
C PRO A 105 6.49 3.87 11.41
N ARG A 106 6.83 2.72 10.85
CA ARG A 106 7.05 2.53 9.41
C ARG A 106 6.24 1.36 8.90
N LYS A 107 5.61 1.50 7.73
CA LYS A 107 5.04 0.35 7.03
C LYS A 107 6.16 -0.48 6.40
N PRO A 108 6.22 -1.80 6.64
CA PRO A 108 7.18 -2.66 5.97
C PRO A 108 6.90 -2.73 4.48
N ARG A 109 7.96 -2.90 3.70
CA ARG A 109 7.85 -3.11 2.26
C ARG A 109 7.55 -4.57 2.00
N TYR A 110 6.88 -4.87 0.89
CA TYR A 110 6.59 -6.25 0.53
C TYR A 110 6.62 -6.45 -0.98
N PHE A 111 6.88 -7.68 -1.39
CA PHE A 111 6.78 -8.15 -2.76
C PHE A 111 6.02 -9.47 -2.76
N ASN A 112 4.69 -9.36 -2.78
CA ASN A 112 3.80 -10.52 -2.71
C ASN A 112 3.40 -10.96 -4.12
N ARG A 113 3.23 -12.26 -4.28
CA ARG A 113 2.72 -12.88 -5.51
C ARG A 113 1.53 -13.75 -5.23
N VAL A 114 0.59 -13.75 -6.16
CA VAL A 114 -0.49 -14.72 -6.24
C VAL A 114 -0.16 -15.73 -7.33
N HIS A 115 -0.21 -17.01 -6.99
CA HIS A 115 -0.06 -18.08 -7.97
C HIS A 115 -1.46 -18.45 -8.47
N THR A 116 -1.68 -18.26 -9.75
CA THR A 116 -2.97 -18.53 -10.40
C THR A 116 -2.78 -19.64 -11.43
N GLY A 117 -3.75 -20.53 -11.56
CA GLY A 117 -3.65 -21.60 -12.53
C GLY A 117 -4.99 -22.23 -12.84
N PHE A 118 -4.99 -23.13 -13.81
CA PHE A 118 -6.18 -23.84 -14.25
C PHE A 118 -6.40 -25.11 -13.42
N GLU A 119 -7.66 -25.38 -13.07
CA GLU A 119 -8.06 -26.63 -12.43
C GLU A 119 -8.85 -27.50 -13.40
N TRP A 120 -8.22 -28.52 -13.98
CA TRP A 120 -8.87 -29.48 -14.88
C TRP A 120 -9.63 -30.56 -14.11
N ASN A 121 -10.70 -30.15 -13.40
CA ASN A 121 -11.63 -31.08 -12.76
C ASN A 121 -12.55 -31.76 -13.81
N LYS A 122 -13.30 -32.80 -13.41
CA LYS A 122 -14.18 -33.55 -14.34
C LYS A 122 -15.22 -32.67 -15.03
N TYR A 123 -15.71 -31.64 -14.36
CA TYR A 123 -16.68 -30.69 -14.91
C TYR A 123 -16.02 -29.75 -15.94
N ASN A 124 -14.84 -29.23 -15.62
CA ASN A 124 -14.10 -28.33 -16.50
C ASN A 124 -13.63 -29.07 -17.76
N GLN A 125 -13.24 -30.34 -17.64
CA GLN A 125 -12.88 -31.19 -18.78
C GLN A 125 -14.01 -31.39 -19.81
N THR A 126 -15.29 -31.16 -19.45
CA THR A 126 -16.41 -31.31 -20.40
C THR A 126 -16.87 -29.98 -21.01
N HIS A 127 -16.39 -28.84 -20.49
CA HIS A 127 -16.86 -27.50 -20.90
C HIS A 127 -15.74 -26.61 -21.43
N TYR A 128 -14.49 -26.96 -21.19
CA TYR A 128 -13.32 -26.20 -21.58
C TYR A 128 -12.33 -27.12 -22.29
N ASP A 129 -11.59 -26.54 -23.23
CA ASP A 129 -10.58 -27.21 -24.06
C ASP A 129 -9.26 -26.44 -23.98
N MET A 130 -8.20 -26.93 -24.63
CA MET A 130 -6.88 -26.26 -24.61
C MET A 130 -6.94 -24.84 -25.20
N ASP A 131 -7.76 -24.64 -26.23
CA ASP A 131 -7.92 -23.34 -26.90
C ASP A 131 -8.83 -22.38 -26.11
N ASN A 132 -9.71 -22.92 -25.26
CA ASN A 132 -10.61 -22.18 -24.39
C ASN A 132 -10.50 -22.73 -22.96
N PRO A 133 -9.38 -22.44 -22.26
CA PRO A 133 -9.13 -23.00 -20.94
C PRO A 133 -10.13 -22.45 -19.91
N PRO A 134 -10.37 -23.16 -18.80
CA PRO A 134 -11.22 -22.68 -17.73
C PRO A 134 -10.67 -21.37 -17.13
N PRO A 135 -11.48 -20.57 -16.41
CA PRO A 135 -10.98 -19.42 -15.69
C PRO A 135 -9.86 -19.80 -14.70
N LYS A 136 -8.81 -18.97 -14.62
CA LYS A 136 -7.73 -19.18 -13.64
C LYS A 136 -8.27 -19.04 -12.23
N ILE A 137 -7.89 -19.95 -11.35
CA ILE A 137 -8.19 -19.89 -9.92
C ILE A 137 -6.91 -19.63 -9.13
N VAL A 138 -7.04 -19.05 -7.94
CA VAL A 138 -5.92 -18.89 -7.02
C VAL A 138 -5.53 -20.25 -6.46
N GLN A 139 -4.29 -20.66 -6.69
CA GLN A 139 -3.73 -21.92 -6.21
C GLN A 139 -2.83 -21.74 -4.98
N GLY A 140 -2.33 -20.53 -4.74
CA GLY A 140 -1.45 -20.26 -3.61
C GLY A 140 -0.98 -18.81 -3.57
N TYR A 141 -0.23 -18.48 -2.52
CA TYR A 141 0.35 -17.17 -2.31
C TYR A 141 1.83 -17.28 -1.93
N ARG A 142 2.61 -16.29 -2.34
CA ARG A 142 3.99 -16.08 -1.90
C ARG A 142 4.14 -14.69 -1.34
N PHE A 143 4.12 -14.57 -0.03
CA PHE A 143 4.40 -13.34 0.68
C PHE A 143 5.90 -13.20 0.90
N ASN A 144 6.46 -12.05 0.53
CA ASN A 144 7.82 -11.68 0.87
C ASN A 144 7.76 -10.29 1.48
N ILE A 145 7.98 -10.18 2.79
CA ILE A 145 7.89 -8.92 3.53
C ILE A 145 9.29 -8.57 4.04
N PHE A 146 9.68 -7.32 3.82
CA PHE A 146 11.01 -6.81 4.09
C PHE A 146 11.02 -5.99 5.39
N TYR A 147 11.88 -6.42 6.30
CA TYR A 147 12.17 -5.84 7.61
C TYR A 147 13.69 -5.63 7.79
N PRO A 148 14.36 -4.82 6.93
CA PRO A 148 15.80 -4.58 7.03
C PRO A 148 16.23 -3.90 8.35
N ASP A 149 15.39 -3.03 8.90
CA ASP A 149 15.73 -2.19 10.08
C ASP A 149 15.11 -2.72 11.38
N LEU A 150 14.87 -4.04 11.48
CA LEU A 150 14.27 -4.63 12.67
C LEU A 150 15.22 -4.46 13.87
N LEU A 151 14.76 -3.75 14.92
CA LEU A 151 15.58 -3.41 16.10
C LEU A 151 16.05 -4.65 16.86
N ASP A 152 15.14 -5.61 17.04
CA ASP A 152 15.40 -6.86 17.72
C ASP A 152 15.27 -8.04 16.74
N VAL A 153 16.42 -8.47 16.22
CA VAL A 153 16.49 -9.60 15.27
C VAL A 153 16.12 -10.93 15.94
N THR A 154 16.11 -11.01 17.28
CA THR A 154 15.68 -12.23 17.99
C THR A 154 14.16 -12.41 17.98
N GLN A 155 13.41 -11.31 17.88
CA GLN A 155 11.95 -11.34 17.74
C GLN A 155 11.59 -11.47 16.27
N THR A 156 11.36 -12.70 15.83
CA THR A 156 10.98 -12.98 14.45
C THR A 156 9.55 -12.50 14.15
N PRO A 157 9.28 -11.96 12.94
CA PRO A 157 7.93 -11.63 12.53
C PRO A 157 7.02 -12.85 12.58
N THR A 158 5.78 -12.64 13.03
CA THR A 158 4.76 -13.69 13.14
C THR A 158 3.57 -13.34 12.27
N PHE A 159 2.64 -14.29 12.07
CA PHE A 159 1.42 -14.02 11.33
C PHE A 159 0.22 -14.68 11.99
N THR A 160 -0.95 -14.08 11.79
CA THR A 160 -2.25 -14.60 12.20
C THR A 160 -3.19 -14.60 11.00
N VAL A 161 -4.11 -15.56 10.97
CA VAL A 161 -5.12 -15.66 9.92
C VAL A 161 -6.49 -15.59 10.58
N THR A 162 -7.29 -14.60 10.17
CA THR A 162 -8.63 -14.38 10.70
C THR A 162 -9.64 -14.49 9.56
N PRO A 163 -10.74 -15.26 9.71
CA PRO A 163 -11.79 -15.29 8.69
C PRO A 163 -12.41 -13.89 8.52
N CYS A 164 -12.79 -13.55 7.30
CA CYS A 164 -13.51 -12.32 6.98
C CYS A 164 -15.03 -12.56 7.09
N ASP A 165 -15.82 -11.50 6.92
CA ASP A 165 -17.29 -11.61 6.83
C ASP A 165 -17.71 -12.54 5.69
N ASP A 166 -16.97 -12.50 4.58
CA ASP A 166 -17.10 -13.47 3.49
C ASP A 166 -16.38 -14.79 3.84
N PRO A 167 -17.07 -15.95 3.87
CA PRO A 167 -16.46 -17.22 4.28
C PRO A 167 -15.37 -17.71 3.31
N ASP A 168 -15.43 -17.28 2.05
CA ASP A 168 -14.46 -17.62 1.01
C ASP A 168 -13.13 -16.86 1.15
N PHE A 169 -13.07 -15.84 2.02
CA PHE A 169 -11.91 -15.00 2.22
C PHE A 169 -11.47 -14.94 3.69
N ALA A 170 -10.17 -14.77 3.89
CA ALA A 170 -9.56 -14.57 5.18
C ALA A 170 -8.58 -13.40 5.09
N VAL A 171 -8.27 -12.80 6.23
CA VAL A 171 -7.27 -11.76 6.36
C VAL A 171 -6.05 -12.35 7.05
N ILE A 172 -4.91 -12.35 6.36
CA ILE A 172 -3.62 -12.72 6.96
C ILE A 172 -2.97 -11.43 7.44
N ARG A 173 -2.68 -11.36 8.74
CA ARG A 173 -2.02 -10.24 9.39
C ARG A 173 -0.62 -10.64 9.81
N PHE A 174 0.36 -9.85 9.42
CA PHE A 174 1.77 -10.02 9.78
C PHE A 174 2.11 -9.06 10.90
N HIS A 175 2.65 -9.60 11.97
CA HIS A 175 3.09 -8.87 13.14
C HIS A 175 4.61 -8.77 13.13
N ALA A 176 5.11 -7.56 13.34
CA ALA A 176 6.54 -7.30 13.42
C ALA A 176 6.90 -6.54 14.70
N GLY A 177 8.18 -6.53 15.04
CA GLY A 177 8.70 -5.69 16.11
C GLY A 177 8.89 -4.23 15.66
N PRO A 178 9.16 -3.32 16.60
CA PRO A 178 9.50 -1.94 16.29
C PRO A 178 10.67 -1.87 15.29
N PRO A 179 10.69 -0.90 14.35
CA PRO A 179 9.75 0.22 14.17
C PRO A 179 8.59 -0.09 13.21
N TYR A 180 8.35 -1.36 12.88
CA TYR A 180 7.38 -1.71 11.84
C TYR A 180 5.96 -1.83 12.39
N GLU A 181 4.99 -1.31 11.62
CA GLU A 181 3.56 -1.53 11.86
C GLU A 181 3.13 -2.88 11.30
N ASP A 182 2.04 -3.43 11.85
CA ASP A 182 1.45 -4.65 11.31
C ASP A 182 0.85 -4.37 9.93
N ILE A 183 0.95 -5.35 9.04
CA ILE A 183 0.34 -5.30 7.72
C ILE A 183 -0.59 -6.48 7.52
N ALA A 184 -1.68 -6.29 6.78
CA ALA A 184 -2.63 -7.34 6.52
C ALA A 184 -3.04 -7.41 5.05
N PHE A 185 -3.39 -8.61 4.60
CA PHE A 185 -3.81 -8.87 3.24
C PHE A 185 -5.05 -9.75 3.21
N LYS A 186 -5.99 -9.46 2.32
CA LYS A 186 -7.15 -10.31 2.05
C LYS A 186 -6.71 -11.47 1.12
N CYS A 187 -6.90 -12.70 1.54
CA CYS A 187 -6.58 -13.91 0.77
C CYS A 187 -7.77 -14.87 0.72
N VAL A 188 -7.70 -15.87 -0.15
CA VAL A 188 -8.71 -16.96 -0.18
C VAL A 188 -8.60 -17.82 1.08
N ASN A 189 -9.74 -18.14 1.69
CA ASN A 189 -9.85 -19.00 2.87
C ASN A 189 -9.96 -20.48 2.46
N ARG A 190 -8.82 -21.10 2.18
CA ARG A 190 -8.72 -22.53 1.86
C ARG A 190 -7.61 -23.17 2.68
N GLU A 191 -7.70 -24.49 2.89
CA GLU A 191 -6.69 -25.24 3.65
C GLU A 191 -5.33 -25.22 2.92
N TRP A 192 -4.25 -24.96 3.66
CA TRP A 192 -2.89 -24.87 3.10
C TRP A 192 -2.21 -26.23 3.09
N GLU A 193 -1.41 -26.48 2.06
CA GLU A 193 -0.48 -27.60 2.00
C GLU A 193 0.80 -27.20 2.76
N ILE A 194 1.00 -27.75 3.96
CA ILE A 194 2.12 -27.42 4.87
C ILE A 194 3.40 -28.20 4.52
N SER A 195 3.34 -29.07 3.50
CA SER A 195 4.49 -29.89 3.11
C SER A 195 5.57 -29.06 2.41
N HIS A 196 6.80 -29.11 2.94
CA HIS A 196 7.96 -28.46 2.33
C HIS A 196 8.25 -28.98 0.91
N LYS A 197 7.91 -30.25 0.64
CA LYS A 197 8.05 -30.86 -0.71
C LYS A 197 7.13 -30.20 -1.74
N HIS A 198 6.01 -29.63 -1.29
CA HIS A 198 5.03 -28.96 -2.14
C HIS A 198 5.20 -27.44 -2.14
N GLY A 199 6.37 -26.95 -1.70
CA GLY A 199 6.72 -25.52 -1.79
C GLY A 199 6.28 -24.68 -0.60
N TYR A 200 5.81 -25.30 0.50
CA TYR A 200 5.60 -24.57 1.76
C TYR A 200 6.91 -24.00 2.28
N LYS A 201 6.91 -22.73 2.65
CA LYS A 201 8.05 -22.03 3.21
C LYS A 201 7.57 -21.01 4.23
N CYS A 202 8.11 -21.05 5.44
CA CYS A 202 7.88 -20.06 6.48
C CYS A 202 9.21 -19.80 7.18
N GLN A 203 9.92 -18.75 6.77
CA GLN A 203 11.25 -18.43 7.32
C GLN A 203 11.51 -16.92 7.36
N PHE A 204 12.31 -16.49 8.32
CA PHE A 204 12.87 -15.14 8.39
C PHE A 204 14.39 -15.22 8.22
N ALA A 205 14.92 -14.59 7.18
CA ALA A 205 16.36 -14.57 6.92
C ALA A 205 16.76 -13.27 6.20
N ASN A 206 17.88 -12.67 6.59
CA ASN A 206 18.43 -11.45 5.99
C ASN A 206 17.42 -10.28 5.95
N GLY A 207 16.61 -10.13 7.00
CA GLY A 207 15.55 -9.11 7.04
C GLY A 207 14.38 -9.40 6.10
N ILE A 208 14.27 -10.60 5.52
CA ILE A 208 13.15 -10.99 4.66
C ILE A 208 12.33 -12.06 5.36
N PHE A 209 11.05 -11.76 5.61
CA PHE A 209 10.06 -12.74 6.02
C PHE A 209 9.40 -13.36 4.78
N GLN A 210 9.55 -14.68 4.63
CA GLN A 210 9.03 -15.44 3.49
C GLN A 210 7.96 -16.40 3.99
N LEU A 211 6.72 -16.18 3.55
CA LEU A 211 5.59 -17.09 3.75
C LEU A 211 5.04 -17.51 2.40
N TRP A 212 5.36 -18.73 1.97
CA TRP A 212 4.92 -19.32 0.72
C TRP A 212 4.07 -20.54 1.01
N PHE A 213 2.91 -20.62 0.38
CA PHE A 213 2.05 -21.78 0.51
C PHE A 213 1.18 -21.95 -0.73
N PHE A 214 0.78 -23.20 -0.96
CA PHE A 214 -0.24 -23.57 -1.93
C PHE A 214 -1.44 -24.12 -1.18
N PHE A 215 -2.61 -24.04 -1.80
CA PHE A 215 -3.82 -24.66 -1.28
C PHE A 215 -3.80 -26.17 -1.53
N LYS A 216 -4.36 -26.92 -0.58
CA LYS A 216 -4.55 -28.36 -0.74
C LYS A 216 -5.45 -28.64 -1.95
N ARG A 217 -5.02 -29.61 -2.75
CA ARG A 217 -5.80 -30.13 -3.88
C ARG A 217 -6.50 -31.40 -3.45
N TYR A 218 -7.81 -31.34 -3.27
CA TYR A 218 -8.60 -32.53 -3.02
C TYR A 218 -8.90 -33.22 -4.34
N ARG A 219 -8.36 -34.43 -4.53
CA ARG A 219 -8.77 -35.29 -5.63
C ARG A 219 -9.99 -36.08 -5.20
N TYR A 220 -11.13 -35.82 -5.85
CA TYR A 220 -12.31 -36.66 -5.67
C TYR A 220 -11.96 -38.11 -6.08
N ARG A 221 -12.08 -39.04 -5.14
CA ARG A 221 -12.03 -40.49 -5.39
C ARG A 221 -13.47 -41.00 -5.38
N ARG A 222 -13.84 -41.72 -6.45
CA ARG A 222 -15.15 -42.33 -6.63
C ARG A 222 -15.13 -43.77 -6.16
#